data_AF-A0A4V2V7U7-F1
#
_entry.id   AF-A0A4V2V7U7-F1
#
_cell.length_a   1.000
_cell.length_b   1.000
_cell.length_c   1.000
_cell.angle_alpha   90.00
_cell.angle_beta   90.00
_cell.angle_gamma   90.00
#
_symmetry.space_group_name_H-M   'P 1'
#
loop_
_entity.id
_entity.type
_entity.pdbx_description
1 polymer ?
#
loop_
_entity_poly.entity_id
_entity_poly.type
_entity_poly.pdbx_seq_one_letter_code
_entity_poly.pdbx_strand_id
1 'polypeptide(L)'
;MAILEDALKGGNVVTGLAIGVGALVLAPLAAPLLRPITKTVLKAGVVAYDQTRVAIAEMSEKASDLVAEARAELAETGAEQRPPENEQRPAEKKTTRAANS
;
A
#
# COMPACT_ATOMS: atom_id res chain seq x y z
N MET A 1 -20.32 -28.43 -9.13
CA MET A 1 -21.20 -28.61 -7.95
C MET A 1 -22.37 -27.65 -8.14
N ALA A 2 -23.42 -28.07 -8.85
CA ALA A 2 -24.46 -27.15 -9.31
C ALA A 2 -25.16 -26.37 -8.17
N ILE A 3 -25.34 -27.00 -7.01
CA ILE A 3 -26.07 -26.43 -5.87
C ILE A 3 -25.38 -25.23 -5.21
N LEU A 4 -24.04 -25.23 -5.11
CA LEU A 4 -23.30 -24.15 -4.49
C LEU A 4 -23.15 -22.98 -5.48
N GLU A 5 -23.04 -23.31 -6.76
CA GLU A 5 -22.93 -22.32 -7.84
C GLU A 5 -24.27 -21.59 -8.07
N ASP A 6 -25.41 -22.29 -8.07
CA ASP A 6 -26.74 -21.69 -8.18
C ASP A 6 -27.10 -20.81 -6.97
N ALA A 7 -26.77 -21.25 -5.75
CA ALA A 7 -27.00 -20.47 -4.54
C ALA A 7 -26.14 -19.20 -4.45
N LEU A 8 -24.98 -19.17 -5.13
CA LEU A 8 -23.99 -18.08 -5.02
C LEU A 8 -23.99 -17.13 -6.25
N LYS A 9 -24.32 -17.61 -7.45
CA LYS A 9 -24.30 -16.81 -8.71
C LYS A 9 -25.55 -15.94 -8.93
N GLY A 10 -26.49 -15.89 -8.00
CA GLY A 10 -27.68 -15.03 -8.07
C GLY A 10 -29.02 -15.78 -8.04
N GLY A 11 -29.02 -17.11 -7.85
CA GLY A 11 -30.23 -17.89 -7.63
C GLY A 11 -30.76 -17.71 -6.20
N ASN A 12 -32.01 -17.24 -6.10
CA ASN A 12 -32.87 -17.22 -4.93
C ASN A 12 -32.14 -17.11 -3.57
N VAL A 13 -31.95 -15.87 -3.09
CA VAL A 13 -31.36 -15.56 -1.77
C VAL A 13 -32.02 -16.37 -0.64
N VAL A 14 -33.30 -16.70 -0.77
CA VAL A 14 -34.05 -17.56 0.17
C VAL A 14 -33.45 -18.98 0.22
N THR A 15 -33.04 -19.56 -0.90
CA THR A 15 -32.37 -20.87 -0.95
C THR A 15 -31.01 -20.80 -0.27
N GLY A 16 -30.21 -19.77 -0.55
CA GLY A 16 -28.92 -19.57 0.11
C GLY A 16 -29.06 -19.43 1.63
N LEU A 17 -30.06 -18.65 2.07
CA LEU A 17 -30.37 -18.46 3.48
C LEU A 17 -30.86 -19.76 4.12
N ALA A 18 -31.74 -20.52 3.46
CA ALA A 18 -32.24 -21.79 3.97
C ALA A 18 -31.11 -22.83 4.12
N ILE A 19 -30.17 -22.88 3.16
CA ILE A 19 -28.97 -23.72 3.27
C ILE A 19 -28.11 -23.26 4.45
N GLY A 20 -27.87 -21.95 4.59
CA GLY A 20 -27.10 -21.41 5.70
C GLY A 20 -27.70 -21.74 7.07
N VAL A 21 -29.01 -21.54 7.23
CA VAL A 21 -29.74 -21.87 8.46
C VAL A 21 -29.74 -23.37 8.70
N GLY A 22 -30.01 -24.19 7.67
CA GLY A 22 -29.96 -25.65 7.77
C GLY A 22 -28.59 -26.17 8.18
N ALA A 23 -27.52 -25.58 7.65
CA ALA A 23 -26.15 -25.91 8.03
C ALA A 23 -25.87 -25.56 9.49
N LEU A 24 -26.36 -24.42 10.00
CA LEU A 24 -26.20 -24.04 11.42
C LEU A 24 -26.94 -25.00 12.36
N VAL A 25 -28.14 -25.45 11.98
CA VAL A 25 -28.91 -26.43 12.76
C VAL A 25 -28.19 -27.78 12.82
N LEU A 26 -27.57 -28.21 11.71
CA LEU A 26 -26.82 -29.46 11.63
C LEU A 26 -25.37 -29.33 12.15
N ALA A 27 -24.88 -28.12 12.40
CA ALA A 27 -23.50 -27.86 12.80
C ALA A 27 -23.06 -28.63 14.06
N PRO A 28 -23.88 -28.79 15.13
CA PRO A 28 -23.47 -29.56 16.31
C PRO A 28 -23.19 -31.03 16.01
N LEU A 29 -23.90 -31.62 15.03
CA LEU A 29 -23.71 -33.01 14.63
C LEU A 29 -22.42 -33.19 13.82
N ALA A 30 -22.07 -32.21 12.99
CA ALA A 30 -20.85 -32.22 12.19
C ALA A 30 -19.61 -31.67 12.93
N ALA A 31 -19.79 -30.99 14.07
CA ALA A 31 -18.74 -30.33 14.83
C ALA A 31 -17.48 -31.19 15.10
N PRO A 32 -17.56 -32.45 15.57
CA PRO A 32 -16.36 -33.25 15.82
C PRO A 32 -15.59 -33.59 14.53
N LEU A 33 -16.28 -33.71 13.39
CA LEU A 33 -15.67 -33.99 12.08
C LEU A 33 -15.05 -32.73 11.47
N LEU A 34 -15.65 -31.56 11.69
CA LEU A 34 -15.16 -30.27 11.19
C LEU A 34 -14.02 -29.71 12.05
N ARG A 35 -13.94 -30.06 13.33
CA ARG A 35 -12.92 -29.57 14.28
C ARG A 35 -11.46 -29.61 13.76
N PRO A 36 -10.94 -30.71 13.17
CA PRO A 36 -9.59 -30.73 12.62
C PRO A 36 -9.43 -29.77 11.44
N ILE A 37 -10.43 -29.67 10.55
CA ILE A 37 -10.42 -28.78 9.39
C ILE A 37 -10.40 -27.32 9.87
N THR A 38 -11.33 -26.95 10.75
CA THR A 38 -11.40 -25.61 11.32
C THR A 38 -10.11 -25.21 12.02
N LYS A 39 -9.50 -26.12 12.81
CA LYS A 39 -8.20 -25.85 13.45
C LYS A 39 -7.09 -25.59 12.45
N THR A 40 -7.00 -26.39 11.39
CA THR A 40 -6.00 -26.21 10.33
C THR A 40 -6.20 -24.90 9.59
N VAL A 41 -7.43 -24.56 9.23
CA VAL A 41 -7.77 -23.30 8.56
C VAL A 41 -7.40 -22.11 9.44
N LEU A 42 -7.77 -22.13 10.73
CA LEU A 42 -7.42 -21.05 11.65
C LEU A 42 -5.91 -20.90 11.80
N LYS A 43 -5.18 -22.01 11.98
CA LYS A 43 -3.72 -21.96 12.09
C LYS A 43 -3.07 -21.41 10.81
N ALA A 44 -3.51 -21.87 9.65
CA ALA A 44 -3.04 -21.38 8.37
C ALA A 44 -3.35 -19.90 8.19
N GLY A 45 -4.54 -19.44 8.58
CA GLY A 45 -4.94 -18.05 8.52
C GLY A 45 -4.08 -17.15 9.39
N VAL A 46 -3.79 -17.57 10.63
CA VAL A 46 -2.89 -16.82 11.53
C VAL A 46 -1.49 -16.73 10.93
N VAL A 47 -0.92 -17.84 10.46
CA VAL A 47 0.42 -17.85 9.84
C VAL A 47 0.47 -16.95 8.61
N ALA A 48 -0.54 -17.03 7.73
CA ALA A 48 -0.63 -16.20 6.54
C ALA A 48 -0.75 -14.71 6.88
N TYR A 49 -1.52 -14.36 7.92
CA TYR A 49 -1.65 -12.99 8.39
C TYR A 49 -0.33 -12.43 8.92
N ASP A 50 0.37 -13.19 9.76
CA ASP A 50 1.66 -12.77 10.32
C ASP A 50 2.71 -12.58 9.21
N GLN A 51 2.79 -13.51 8.26
CA GLN A 51 3.68 -13.39 7.10
C GLN A 51 3.33 -12.18 6.22
N THR A 52 2.04 -11.92 6.02
CA THR A 52 1.57 -10.76 5.26
C THR A 52 1.99 -9.46 5.93
N ARG A 53 1.87 -9.37 7.27
CA ARG A 53 2.30 -8.18 8.01
C ARG A 53 3.80 -7.92 7.85
N VAL A 54 4.63 -8.95 7.93
CA VAL A 54 6.07 -8.84 7.72
C VAL A 54 6.38 -8.44 6.29
N ALA A 55 5.77 -9.09 5.30
CA ALA A 55 5.99 -8.78 3.89
C ALA A 55 5.60 -7.34 3.53
N ILE A 56 4.50 -6.82 4.10
CA ILE A 56 4.09 -5.42 3.92
C ILE A 56 5.13 -4.48 4.55
N ALA A 57 5.66 -4.80 5.73
CA ALA A 57 6.68 -3.97 6.38
C ALA A 57 7.96 -3.90 5.52
N GLU A 58 8.48 -5.05 5.08
CA GLU A 58 9.66 -5.10 4.20
C GLU A 58 9.43 -4.40 2.85
N MET A 59 8.23 -4.54 2.28
CA MET A 59 7.87 -3.87 1.04
C MET A 59 7.79 -2.35 1.24
N SER A 60 7.29 -1.89 2.39
CA SER A 60 7.19 -0.46 2.69
C SER A 60 8.56 0.22 2.82
N GLU A 61 9.54 -0.49 3.38
CA GLU A 61 10.93 -0.03 3.43
C GLU A 61 11.50 0.12 2.02
N LYS A 62 11.42 -0.93 1.21
CA LYS A 62 11.90 -0.91 -0.18
C LYS A 62 11.18 0.14 -1.03
N ALA A 63 9.87 0.32 -0.83
CA ALA A 63 9.11 1.35 -1.53
C ALA A 63 9.54 2.76 -1.10
N SER A 64 9.88 2.96 0.17
CA SER A 64 10.40 4.24 0.68
C SER A 64 11.74 4.59 0.04
N ASP A 65 12.62 3.61 -0.12
CA ASP A 65 13.92 3.80 -0.79
C ASP A 65 13.74 4.22 -2.25
N LEU A 66 12.87 3.52 -3.00
CA LEU A 66 12.57 3.88 -4.40
C LEU A 66 11.93 5.27 -4.52
N VAL A 67 11.04 5.64 -3.59
CA VAL A 67 10.43 6.98 -3.57
C VAL A 67 11.48 8.05 -3.25
N ALA A 68 12.42 7.78 -2.35
CA ALA A 68 13.52 8.68 -2.04
C ALA A 68 14.44 8.87 -3.25
N GLU A 69 14.77 7.78 -3.95
CA GLU A 69 15.54 7.79 -5.20
C GLU A 69 14.84 8.63 -6.27
N ALA A 70 13.56 8.36 -6.57
CA ALA A 70 12.79 9.13 -7.55
C ALA A 70 12.69 10.63 -7.19
N ARG A 71 12.59 10.97 -5.89
CA ARG A 71 12.59 12.37 -5.43
C ARG A 71 13.95 13.04 -5.63
N ALA A 72 15.04 12.31 -5.41
CA ALA A 72 16.39 12.80 -5.66
C ALA A 72 16.58 13.09 -7.16
N GLU A 73 16.16 12.18 -8.03
CA GLU A 73 16.23 12.37 -9.50
C GLU A 73 15.44 13.59 -9.97
N LEU A 74 14.23 13.80 -9.45
CA LEU A 74 13.42 14.98 -9.76
C LEU A 74 14.07 16.28 -9.25
N ALA A 75 14.68 16.24 -8.07
CA ALA A 75 15.37 17.39 -7.49
C ALA A 75 16.67 17.73 -8.26
N GLU A 76 17.40 16.73 -8.73
CA GLU A 76 18.60 16.89 -9.58
C GLU A 76 18.21 17.48 -10.95
N THR A 77 17.20 16.91 -11.60
CA THR A 77 16.67 17.43 -12.88
C THR A 77 16.15 18.87 -12.76
N GLY A 78 15.58 19.24 -11.60
CA GLY A 78 15.13 20.60 -11.30
C GLY A 78 16.26 21.55 -10.86
N ALA A 79 17.34 21.02 -10.26
CA ALA A 79 18.50 21.80 -9.85
C ALA A 79 19.42 22.15 -11.04
N GLU A 80 19.51 21.28 -12.04
CA GLU A 80 20.22 21.52 -13.31
C GLU A 80 19.64 22.71 -14.11
N GLN A 81 18.39 23.12 -13.82
CA GLN A 81 17.72 24.26 -14.45
C GLN A 81 17.95 25.60 -13.75
N ARG A 82 18.72 25.64 -12.65
CA ARG A 82 19.14 26.94 -12.08
C ARG A 82 20.24 27.52 -12.98
N PRO A 83 20.03 28.68 -13.63
CA PRO A 83 21.09 29.36 -14.34
C PRO A 83 22.23 29.69 -13.36
N PRO A 84 23.50 29.72 -13.80
CA PRO A 84 24.59 30.14 -12.94
C PRO A 84 24.24 31.51 -12.35
N GLU A 85 24.19 31.56 -11.02
CA GLU A 85 23.93 32.77 -10.25
C GLU A 85 24.99 33.80 -10.64
N ASN A 86 24.53 34.82 -11.35
CA ASN A 86 25.28 35.95 -11.87
C ASN A 86 26.25 36.45 -10.80
N GLU A 87 27.56 36.29 -11.05
CA GLU A 87 28.62 37.09 -10.43
C GLU A 87 28.22 38.56 -10.57
N GLN A 88 27.55 39.09 -9.54
CA GLN A 88 27.23 40.49 -9.41
C GLN A 88 28.56 41.23 -9.24
N ARG A 89 29.15 41.57 -10.38
CA ARG A 89 30.10 42.65 -10.54
C ARG A 89 29.53 43.86 -9.80
N PRO A 90 30.17 44.39 -8.74
CA PRO A 90 29.81 45.69 -8.24
C PRO A 90 30.19 46.71 -9.32
N ALA A 91 29.19 47.15 -10.08
CA ALA A 91 29.31 48.32 -10.93
C ALA A 91 29.31 49.56 -10.04
N GLU A 92 30.47 49.90 -9.49
CA GLU A 92 30.67 51.19 -8.82
C GLU A 92 30.84 52.27 -9.90
N LYS A 93 29.73 52.91 -10.29
CA LYS A 93 29.74 54.11 -11.13
C LYS A 93 29.61 55.37 -10.27
N LYS A 94 30.65 56.20 -10.37
CA LYS A 94 30.67 57.68 -10.31
C LYS A 94 30.25 58.37 -9.01
N THR A 95 31.26 58.89 -8.31
CA THR A 95 31.23 60.28 -7.82
C THR A 95 32.43 61.03 -8.38
N THR A 96 32.16 61.91 -9.34
CA THR A 96 33.01 63.07 -9.61
C THR A 96 32.71 64.10 -8.51
N ARG A 97 33.64 64.38 -7.60
CA ARG A 97 33.63 65.64 -6.84
C ARG A 97 35.02 66.02 -6.38
N ALA A 98 35.58 67.00 -7.10
CA ALA A 98 36.36 68.15 -6.65
C ALA A 98 37.49 67.99 -5.61
N ALA A 99 38.57 68.71 -5.93
CA ALA A 99 39.63 69.24 -5.05
C ALA A 99 40.78 68.28 -4.69
N ASN A 100 41.93 68.46 -5.33
CA ASN A 100 43.04 69.18 -4.68
C ASN A 100 44.16 69.47 -5.71
N SER A 101 44.56 70.73 -5.80
CA SER A 101 45.80 71.21 -6.44
C SER A 101 46.56 71.99 -5.39
#